data_AF-A0A7C8YVF0-F1
#
_entry.id   AF-A0A7C8YVF0-F1
#
_cell.length_a   1.000
_cell.length_b   1.000
_cell.length_c   1.000
_cell.angle_alpha   90.00
_cell.angle_beta   90.00
_cell.angle_gamma   90.00
#
_symmetry.space_group_name_H-M   'P 1'
#
loop_
_entity.id
_entity.type
_entity.pdbx_description
1 polymer ?
#
loop_
_entity_poly.entity_id
_entity_poly.type
_entity_poly.pdbx_seq_one_letter_code
_entity_poly.pdbx_strand_id
1 'polypeptide(L)'
;MDDNGAATVRALMHWQYRTICRGENSIFHKLRLDLGSKMHDYISFYGLRTYGRLFEGGPLVTSQVYVHSKLMIVDDRIALVGSSNINDRSLLGSRDSEIAVVIEDKDFLESSMNGQSWMAGKFTSSLRLSLWAEHLGLRAGEMSRIQDPVADRTYKNLWMETAEANTKIYDDVFQCTPNEYIRSKNAFRIKMSQLRDKMGYTTIDFGVAPRILTTREDGHSKEQDPLEVLKCVKGNVVCFPLEFMRDEDLRPMFHEGEFYTSPEVFH
;
A
#
# COMPACT_ATOMS: atom_id res chain seq x y z
N MET A 1 -18.32 -1.73 -12.68
CA MET A 1 -18.26 -0.33 -12.17
C MET A 1 -19.66 0.17 -11.89
N ASP A 2 -20.63 -0.21 -12.73
CA ASP A 2 -22.08 -0.14 -12.47
C ASP A 2 -22.58 -1.40 -11.72
N ASP A 3 -21.78 -1.92 -10.79
CA ASP A 3 -22.07 -3.17 -10.07
C ASP A 3 -21.89 -2.91 -8.57
N ASN A 4 -22.78 -3.47 -7.75
CA ASN A 4 -22.94 -3.16 -6.31
C ASN A 4 -21.62 -3.22 -5.52
N GLY A 5 -20.71 -4.14 -5.88
CA GLY A 5 -19.40 -4.28 -5.23
C GLY A 5 -18.44 -3.11 -5.47
N ALA A 6 -18.58 -2.41 -6.60
CA ALA A 6 -17.74 -1.26 -6.94
C ALA A 6 -18.12 -0.01 -6.12
N ALA A 7 -19.38 0.11 -5.70
CA ALA A 7 -19.87 1.27 -4.94
C ALA A 7 -19.25 1.36 -3.55
N THR A 8 -19.25 0.25 -2.79
CA THR A 8 -18.62 0.17 -1.47
C THR A 8 -17.12 0.48 -1.52
N VAL A 9 -16.41 -0.07 -2.51
CA VAL A 9 -14.97 0.20 -2.69
C VAL A 9 -14.73 1.68 -2.97
N ARG A 10 -15.52 2.32 -3.85
CA ARG A 10 -15.40 3.77 -4.10
C ARG A 10 -15.63 4.58 -2.83
N ALA A 11 -16.66 4.24 -2.05
CA ALA A 11 -16.98 4.94 -0.80
C ALA A 11 -15.84 4.87 0.21
N LEU A 12 -15.24 3.69 0.41
CA LEU A 12 -14.09 3.53 1.30
C LEU A 12 -12.88 4.31 0.79
N MET A 13 -12.62 4.26 -0.53
CA MET A 13 -11.54 5.03 -1.15
C MET A 13 -11.74 6.54 -1.00
N HIS A 14 -12.97 7.04 -1.10
CA HIS A 14 -13.28 8.45 -0.86
C HIS A 14 -12.78 8.91 0.51
N TRP A 15 -13.17 8.20 1.58
CA TRP A 15 -12.78 8.55 2.95
C TRP A 15 -11.28 8.35 3.19
N GLN A 16 -10.70 7.28 2.65
CA GLN A 16 -9.26 7.03 2.74
C GLN A 16 -8.46 8.18 2.11
N TYR A 17 -8.79 8.58 0.88
CA TYR A 17 -8.11 9.69 0.23
C TYR A 17 -8.40 11.04 0.90
N ARG A 18 -9.62 11.27 1.40
CA ARG A 18 -9.96 12.49 2.13
C ARG A 18 -9.13 12.65 3.41
N THR A 19 -8.87 11.56 4.11
CA THR A 19 -7.99 11.55 5.28
C THR A 19 -6.53 11.80 4.89
N ILE A 20 -6.03 11.12 3.85
CA ILE A 20 -4.62 11.18 3.46
C ILE A 20 -4.26 12.49 2.73
N CYS A 21 -4.89 12.77 1.59
CA CYS A 21 -4.41 13.78 0.65
C CYS A 21 -5.46 14.66 -0.07
N ARG A 22 -6.77 14.42 0.11
CA ARG A 22 -7.82 15.15 -0.60
C ARG A 22 -8.61 16.09 0.31
N GLY A 23 -8.52 17.38 0.03
CA GLY A 23 -9.22 18.44 0.76
C GLY A 23 -8.37 19.08 1.86
N GLU A 24 -8.83 20.24 2.32
CA GLU A 24 -8.09 21.12 3.24
C GLU A 24 -7.86 20.48 4.63
N ASN A 25 -8.72 19.54 5.01
CA ASN A 25 -8.61 18.82 6.28
C ASN A 25 -7.72 17.57 6.23
N SER A 26 -7.20 17.21 5.05
CA SER A 26 -6.34 16.02 4.88
C SER A 26 -5.00 16.20 5.56
N ILE A 27 -4.36 15.08 5.94
CA ILE A 27 -3.04 15.06 6.58
C ILE A 27 -2.02 15.79 5.70
N PHE A 28 -1.98 15.49 4.40
CA PHE A 28 -1.03 16.13 3.49
C PHE A 28 -1.28 17.62 3.31
N HIS A 29 -2.53 18.08 3.24
CA HIS A 29 -2.79 19.51 3.13
C HIS A 29 -2.25 20.25 4.36
N LYS A 30 -2.57 19.77 5.57
CA LYS A 30 -2.10 20.37 6.82
C LYS A 30 -0.58 20.37 6.93
N LEU A 31 0.06 19.21 6.71
CA LEU A 31 1.52 19.11 6.80
C LEU A 31 2.22 19.93 5.70
N ARG A 32 1.61 20.10 4.52
CA ARG A 32 2.20 20.94 3.46
C ARG A 32 2.22 22.41 3.85
N LEU A 33 1.20 22.88 4.56
CA LEU A 33 1.16 24.27 5.05
C LEU A 33 2.31 24.55 6.03
N ASP A 34 2.63 23.59 6.90
CA ASP A 34 3.66 23.77 7.93
C ASP A 34 5.07 23.40 7.47
N LEU A 35 5.21 22.31 6.70
CA LEU A 35 6.49 21.67 6.35
C LEU A 35 6.88 21.83 4.88
N GLY A 36 5.98 22.30 4.03
CA GLY A 36 6.22 22.46 2.59
C GLY A 36 6.64 21.16 1.91
N SER A 37 7.77 21.19 1.20
CA SER A 37 8.33 20.04 0.49
C SER A 37 8.85 18.94 1.41
N LYS A 38 9.13 19.25 2.69
CA LYS A 38 9.68 18.29 3.65
C LYS A 38 8.64 17.31 4.21
N MET A 39 7.35 17.49 3.91
CA MET A 39 6.28 16.60 4.39
C MET A 39 6.63 15.10 4.20
N HIS A 40 7.18 14.75 3.03
CA HIS A 40 7.51 13.37 2.67
C HIS A 40 8.65 12.77 3.52
N ASP A 41 9.39 13.58 4.29
CA ASP A 41 10.37 13.09 5.25
C ASP A 41 9.73 12.53 6.54
N TYR A 42 8.46 12.84 6.81
CA TYR A 42 7.80 12.55 8.09
C TYR A 42 6.70 11.49 8.01
N ILE A 43 6.06 11.34 6.85
CA ILE A 43 4.96 10.39 6.67
C ILE A 43 4.91 9.85 5.25
N SER A 44 4.65 8.55 5.15
CA SER A 44 4.51 7.85 3.88
C SER A 44 3.46 6.74 3.99
N PHE A 45 2.86 6.38 2.86
CA PHE A 45 1.76 5.43 2.76
C PHE A 45 2.13 4.30 1.80
N TYR A 46 1.85 3.07 2.20
CA TYR A 46 2.23 1.87 1.46
C TYR A 46 1.08 0.87 1.39
N GLY A 47 1.13 0.01 0.39
CA GLY A 47 0.38 -1.24 0.31
C GLY A 47 1.32 -2.42 0.25
N LEU A 48 0.75 -3.62 0.18
CA LEU A 48 1.50 -4.86 -0.02
C LEU A 48 1.01 -5.57 -1.30
N ARG A 49 1.94 -6.14 -2.07
CA ARG A 49 1.66 -6.86 -3.31
C ARG A 49 2.62 -8.02 -3.51
N THR A 50 2.11 -9.11 -4.06
CA THR A 50 2.90 -10.30 -4.41
C THR A 50 2.61 -10.78 -5.83
N TYR A 51 3.43 -11.71 -6.33
CA TYR A 51 3.24 -12.37 -7.61
C TYR A 51 3.55 -13.87 -7.52
N GLY A 52 3.06 -14.63 -8.49
CA GLY A 52 3.34 -16.05 -8.61
C GLY A 52 2.84 -16.62 -9.94
N ARG A 53 3.02 -17.92 -10.15
CA ARG A 53 2.34 -18.64 -11.25
C ARG A 53 1.08 -19.31 -10.71
N LEU A 54 -0.01 -19.28 -11.49
CA LEU A 54 -1.25 -19.97 -11.08
C LEU A 54 -1.07 -21.49 -10.99
N PHE A 55 -0.26 -22.06 -11.86
CA PHE A 55 0.15 -23.47 -11.86
C PHE A 55 1.49 -23.60 -12.59
N GLU A 56 2.11 -24.79 -12.53
CA GLU A 56 3.41 -25.05 -13.18
C GLU A 56 3.31 -24.87 -14.71
N GLY A 57 4.13 -23.99 -15.29
CA GLY A 57 4.02 -23.59 -16.70
C GLY A 57 2.84 -22.64 -17.02
N GLY A 58 2.03 -22.29 -16.02
CA GLY A 58 0.90 -21.37 -16.15
C GLY A 58 1.31 -19.89 -16.20
N PRO A 59 0.32 -18.99 -16.39
CA PRO A 59 0.57 -17.55 -16.48
C PRO A 59 1.09 -16.99 -15.15
N LEU A 60 1.91 -15.95 -15.26
CA LEU A 60 2.31 -15.15 -14.11
C LEU A 60 1.16 -14.22 -13.73
N VAL A 61 0.87 -14.17 -12.44
CA VAL A 61 -0.19 -13.34 -11.86
C VAL A 61 0.32 -12.52 -10.70
N THR A 62 -0.32 -11.37 -10.44
CA THR A 62 -0.12 -10.57 -9.23
C THR A 62 -1.44 -10.32 -8.51
N SER A 63 -1.37 -10.21 -7.18
CA SER A 63 -2.47 -9.73 -6.35
C SER A 63 -1.95 -8.87 -5.21
N GLN A 64 -2.81 -7.98 -4.71
CA GLN A 64 -2.55 -7.29 -3.46
C GLN A 64 -2.55 -8.27 -2.29
N VAL A 65 -1.66 -8.06 -1.32
CA VAL A 65 -1.75 -8.74 -0.03
C VAL A 65 -2.68 -7.92 0.84
N TYR A 66 -3.79 -8.50 1.25
CA TYR A 66 -4.83 -7.79 1.99
C TYR A 66 -4.37 -7.50 3.43
N VAL A 67 -4.06 -6.23 3.72
CA VAL A 67 -3.64 -5.78 5.05
C VAL A 67 -4.87 -5.69 5.97
N HIS A 68 -5.15 -6.78 6.67
CA HIS A 68 -6.25 -6.84 7.64
C HIS A 68 -5.82 -6.47 9.07
N SER A 69 -4.54 -6.21 9.29
CA SER A 69 -3.98 -5.88 10.61
C SER A 69 -4.57 -4.60 11.21
N LYS A 70 -4.71 -4.57 12.53
CA LYS A 70 -4.94 -3.35 13.32
C LYS A 70 -3.88 -3.29 14.40
N LEU A 71 -2.75 -2.71 14.02
CA LEU A 71 -1.51 -2.69 14.76
C LEU A 71 -0.93 -1.28 14.75
N MET A 72 -0.46 -0.82 15.91
CA MET A 72 0.37 0.36 16.03
C MET A 72 1.60 0.02 16.87
N ILE A 73 2.78 0.45 16.43
CA ILE A 73 4.04 0.32 17.17
C ILE A 73 4.61 1.72 17.34
N VAL A 74 4.95 2.09 18.57
CA VAL A 74 5.47 3.41 18.91
C VAL A 74 6.83 3.25 19.58
N ASP A 75 7.84 3.94 19.05
CA ASP A 75 9.21 4.08 19.56
C ASP A 75 9.96 2.78 19.87
N ASP A 76 9.55 1.65 19.27
CA ASP A 76 9.97 0.30 19.68
C ASP A 76 9.82 0.12 21.21
N ARG A 77 8.70 0.57 21.82
CA ARG A 77 8.41 0.42 23.26
C ARG A 77 6.96 0.08 23.58
N ILE A 78 6.03 0.53 22.74
CA ILE A 78 4.58 0.33 22.95
C ILE A 78 4.00 -0.28 21.68
N ALA A 79 3.20 -1.33 21.83
CA ALA A 79 2.41 -1.90 20.75
C ALA A 79 0.94 -1.92 21.13
N LEU A 80 0.07 -1.52 20.21
CA LEU A 80 -1.38 -1.71 20.31
C LEU A 80 -1.79 -2.74 19.27
N VAL A 81 -2.44 -3.81 19.72
CA VAL A 81 -2.95 -4.89 18.86
C VAL A 81 -4.42 -5.11 19.17
N GLY A 82 -5.27 -5.17 18.15
CA GLY A 82 -6.70 -5.37 18.37
C GLY A 82 -7.51 -5.64 17.10
N SER A 83 -8.83 -5.46 17.22
CA SER A 83 -9.79 -5.56 16.13
C SER A 83 -10.18 -4.20 15.54
N SER A 84 -9.99 -3.12 16.29
CA SER A 84 -10.40 -1.75 15.93
C SER A 84 -9.65 -1.20 14.72
N ASN A 85 -10.37 -0.94 13.63
CA ASN A 85 -9.83 -0.18 12.50
C ASN A 85 -9.60 1.29 12.89
N ILE A 86 -8.86 2.03 12.06
CA ILE A 86 -8.76 3.49 12.16
C ILE A 86 -9.93 4.10 11.38
N ASN A 87 -11.13 4.03 11.97
CA ASN A 87 -12.36 4.59 11.42
C ASN A 87 -13.39 4.86 12.54
N ASP A 88 -14.44 5.61 12.23
CA ASP A 88 -15.44 5.99 13.24
C ASP A 88 -16.25 4.77 13.69
N ARG A 89 -16.49 3.80 12.80
CA ARG A 89 -17.15 2.53 13.15
C ARG A 89 -16.49 1.82 14.32
N SER A 90 -15.17 1.74 14.34
CA SER A 90 -14.43 1.05 15.39
C SER A 90 -14.10 1.97 16.58
N LEU A 91 -13.83 3.27 16.35
CA LEU A 91 -13.25 4.15 17.38
C LEU A 91 -14.27 4.98 18.19
N LEU A 92 -15.51 5.18 17.72
CA LEU A 92 -16.50 5.97 18.47
C LEU A 92 -17.07 5.24 19.70
N GLY A 93 -16.89 3.93 19.82
CA GLY A 93 -17.35 3.09 20.93
C GLY A 93 -18.88 2.88 21.02
N SER A 94 -19.68 3.70 20.34
CA SER A 94 -21.14 3.57 20.22
C SER A 94 -21.61 2.74 19.03
N ARG A 95 -20.67 2.23 18.23
CA ARG A 95 -20.91 1.48 16.99
C ARG A 95 -20.49 0.01 17.16
N ASP A 96 -19.45 -0.45 16.48
CA ASP A 96 -19.03 -1.85 16.56
C ASP A 96 -18.35 -2.12 17.91
N SER A 97 -18.55 -3.32 18.45
CA SER A 97 -17.83 -3.79 19.63
C SER A 97 -16.42 -4.21 19.24
N GLU A 98 -15.42 -3.55 19.81
CA GLU A 98 -14.01 -3.81 19.51
C GLU A 98 -13.22 -4.18 20.77
N ILE A 99 -12.10 -4.87 20.58
CA ILE A 99 -11.15 -5.15 21.66
C ILE A 99 -9.73 -4.83 21.19
N ALA A 100 -8.92 -4.25 22.07
CA ALA A 100 -7.52 -4.00 21.85
C ALA A 100 -6.72 -4.16 23.14
N VAL A 101 -5.46 -4.54 23.01
CA VAL A 101 -4.49 -4.63 24.11
C VAL A 101 -3.34 -3.68 23.83
N VAL A 102 -2.95 -2.92 24.85
CA VAL A 102 -1.73 -2.12 24.86
C VAL A 102 -0.64 -2.92 25.57
N ILE A 103 0.48 -3.11 24.89
CA ILE A 103 1.64 -3.85 25.36
C ILE A 103 2.76 -2.83 25.55
N GLU A 104 3.15 -2.59 26.80
CA GLU A 104 4.27 -1.74 27.17
C GLU A 104 5.43 -2.61 27.65
N ASP A 105 6.55 -2.58 26.93
CA ASP A 105 7.73 -3.34 27.32
C ASP A 105 8.29 -2.85 28.67
N LYS A 106 8.67 -3.82 29.52
CA LYS A 106 9.46 -3.58 30.75
C LYS A 106 10.87 -4.13 30.66
N ASP A 107 11.11 -5.04 29.71
CA ASP A 107 12.42 -5.56 29.38
C ASP A 107 12.96 -4.86 28.14
N PHE A 108 14.17 -4.34 28.25
CA PHE A 108 14.80 -3.57 27.17
C PHE A 108 16.08 -4.23 26.66
N LEU A 109 16.45 -3.88 25.44
CA LEU A 109 17.72 -4.20 24.78
C LEU A 109 18.35 -2.92 24.23
N GLU A 110 19.68 -2.92 24.14
CA GLU A 110 20.42 -1.83 23.50
C GLU A 110 20.13 -1.80 21.99
N SER A 111 19.77 -0.63 21.51
CA SER A 111 19.43 -0.33 20.11
C SER A 111 19.90 1.08 19.73
N SER A 112 19.48 1.54 18.56
CA SER A 112 19.73 2.87 18.04
C SER A 112 18.44 3.48 17.51
N MET A 113 18.27 4.79 17.72
CA MET A 113 17.20 5.60 17.16
C MET A 113 17.82 6.87 16.55
N ASN A 114 17.83 6.96 15.22
CA ASN A 114 18.53 8.01 14.47
C ASN A 114 20.02 8.14 14.83
N GLY A 115 20.70 7.01 14.98
CA GLY A 115 22.11 6.93 15.36
C GLY A 115 22.41 7.21 16.84
N GLN A 116 21.40 7.55 17.64
CA GLN A 116 21.55 7.77 19.08
C GLN A 116 21.27 6.47 19.85
N SER A 117 21.98 6.26 20.96
CA SER A 117 21.74 5.11 21.85
C SER A 117 20.28 5.12 22.33
N TRP A 118 19.61 3.97 22.18
CA TRP A 118 18.21 3.82 22.54
C TRP A 118 17.97 2.48 23.24
N MET A 119 17.15 2.48 24.28
CA MET A 119 16.68 1.24 24.92
C MET A 119 15.34 0.86 24.29
N ALA A 120 15.37 -0.13 23.40
CA ALA A 120 14.18 -0.66 22.73
C ALA A 120 13.56 -1.79 23.55
N GLY A 121 12.24 -1.87 23.59
CA GLY A 121 11.49 -2.93 24.23
C GLY A 121 11.65 -4.25 23.49
N LYS A 122 11.90 -5.35 24.20
CA LYS A 122 12.18 -6.66 23.58
C LYS A 122 11.02 -7.14 22.70
N PHE A 123 9.78 -7.02 23.16
CA PHE A 123 8.62 -7.47 22.38
C PHE A 123 8.37 -6.56 21.19
N THR A 124 8.28 -5.25 21.42
CA THR A 124 7.93 -4.28 20.37
C THR A 124 8.99 -4.21 19.27
N SER A 125 10.28 -4.17 19.63
CA SER A 125 11.34 -4.13 18.64
C SER A 125 11.41 -5.42 17.83
N SER A 126 11.22 -6.59 18.46
CA SER A 126 11.22 -7.87 17.75
C SER A 126 10.02 -8.02 16.81
N LEU A 127 8.83 -7.56 17.22
CA LEU A 127 7.65 -7.53 16.36
C LEU A 127 7.89 -6.65 15.12
N ARG A 128 8.38 -5.43 15.33
CA ARG A 128 8.65 -4.47 14.24
C ARG A 128 9.75 -4.99 13.30
N LEU A 129 10.83 -5.57 13.85
CA LEU A 129 11.89 -6.23 13.07
C LEU A 129 11.33 -7.35 12.19
N SER A 130 10.50 -8.23 12.75
CA SER A 130 9.92 -9.36 12.03
C SER A 130 9.05 -8.90 10.85
N LEU A 131 8.15 -7.94 11.10
CA LEU A 131 7.27 -7.38 10.06
C LEU A 131 8.06 -6.69 8.94
N TRP A 132 9.05 -5.87 9.31
CA TRP A 132 9.87 -5.18 8.33
C TRP A 132 10.70 -6.15 7.50
N ALA A 133 11.24 -7.21 8.12
CA ALA A 133 11.98 -8.24 7.41
C ALA A 133 11.10 -8.97 6.39
N GLU A 134 9.88 -9.33 6.75
CA GLU A 134 8.91 -9.91 5.81
C GLU A 134 8.61 -8.95 4.65
N HIS A 135 8.25 -7.71 4.95
CA HIS A 135 7.79 -6.75 3.94
C HIS A 135 8.92 -6.25 3.01
N LEU A 136 10.17 -6.29 3.46
CA LEU A 136 11.37 -5.98 2.67
C LEU A 136 12.02 -7.23 2.06
N GLY A 137 11.55 -8.44 2.40
CA GLY A 137 12.13 -9.70 1.93
C GLY A 137 13.56 -9.95 2.44
N LEU A 138 13.87 -9.49 3.65
CA LEU A 138 15.18 -9.64 4.26
C LEU A 138 15.36 -11.05 4.83
N ARG A 139 16.56 -11.60 4.68
CA ARG A 139 16.96 -12.86 5.30
C ARG A 139 17.39 -12.63 6.75
N ALA A 140 17.46 -13.70 7.55
CA ALA A 140 17.86 -13.64 8.96
C ALA A 140 19.21 -12.92 9.21
N GLY A 141 20.17 -13.01 8.27
CA GLY A 141 21.46 -12.31 8.36
C GLY A 141 21.43 -10.81 8.02
N GLU A 142 20.29 -10.28 7.56
CA GLU A 142 20.14 -8.90 7.09
C GLU A 142 19.38 -8.00 8.06
N MET A 143 18.92 -8.55 9.19
CA MET A 143 18.10 -7.84 10.18
C MET A 143 18.79 -6.59 10.76
N SER A 144 20.12 -6.57 10.80
CA SER A 144 20.89 -5.40 11.25
C SER A 144 20.68 -4.15 10.39
N ARG A 145 20.26 -4.31 9.13
CA ARG A 145 19.97 -3.20 8.20
C ARG A 145 18.74 -2.39 8.60
N ILE A 146 17.87 -2.99 9.44
CA ILE A 146 16.60 -2.41 9.88
C ILE A 146 16.55 -2.23 11.41
N GLN A 147 17.70 -2.23 12.09
CA GLN A 147 17.74 -2.10 13.54
C GLN A 147 17.30 -0.70 14.00
N ASP A 148 17.73 0.34 13.29
CA ASP A 148 17.36 1.74 13.56
C ASP A 148 16.25 2.15 12.58
N PRO A 149 14.98 2.24 13.02
CA PRO A 149 13.85 2.40 12.11
C PRO A 149 13.73 3.78 11.47
N VAL A 150 14.41 4.80 12.01
CA VAL A 150 14.27 6.20 11.58
C VAL A 150 15.53 6.78 10.94
N ALA A 151 16.65 6.05 10.96
CA ALA A 151 17.84 6.46 10.23
C ALA A 151 17.59 6.50 8.72
N ASP A 152 18.11 7.51 8.03
CA ASP A 152 17.94 7.69 6.57
C ASP A 152 18.36 6.43 5.77
N ARG A 153 19.43 5.74 6.19
CA ARG A 153 19.89 4.49 5.57
C ARG A 153 18.84 3.36 5.57
N THR A 154 17.91 3.40 6.52
CA THR A 154 16.92 2.36 6.78
C THR A 154 15.55 2.80 6.26
N TYR A 155 15.13 4.03 6.57
CA TYR A 155 13.83 4.54 6.12
C TYR A 155 13.86 4.98 4.65
N LYS A 156 14.77 5.88 4.26
CA LYS A 156 14.83 6.40 2.89
C LYS A 156 15.48 5.40 1.94
N ASN A 157 16.72 5.02 2.22
CA ASN A 157 17.57 4.28 1.27
C ASN A 157 17.29 2.76 1.24
N LEU A 158 16.32 2.29 2.03
CA LEU A 158 15.94 0.89 2.03
C LEU A 158 14.42 0.76 1.93
N TRP A 159 13.66 1.28 2.90
CA TRP A 159 12.21 1.12 2.88
C TRP A 159 11.54 1.85 1.71
N MET A 160 11.78 3.16 1.58
CA MET A 160 11.18 3.97 0.49
C MET A 160 11.67 3.51 -0.88
N GLU A 161 12.98 3.37 -1.07
CA GLU A 161 13.54 2.90 -2.35
C GLU A 161 13.02 1.51 -2.76
N THR A 162 12.85 0.58 -1.81
CA THR A 162 12.29 -0.75 -2.11
C THR A 162 10.83 -0.64 -2.55
N ALA A 163 10.03 0.19 -1.86
CA ALA A 163 8.63 0.40 -2.23
C ALA A 163 8.49 1.04 -3.62
N GLU A 164 9.31 2.04 -3.94
CA GLU A 164 9.33 2.69 -5.25
C GLU A 164 9.74 1.73 -6.36
N ALA A 165 10.84 1.00 -6.16
CA ALA A 165 11.35 0.02 -7.12
C ALA A 165 10.32 -1.10 -7.37
N ASN A 166 9.74 -1.67 -6.32
CA ASN A 166 8.71 -2.70 -6.44
C ASN A 166 7.48 -2.16 -7.18
N THR A 167 7.01 -0.95 -6.84
CA THR A 167 5.84 -0.33 -7.50
C THR A 167 6.08 -0.18 -8.99
N LYS A 168 7.27 0.30 -9.38
CA LYS A 168 7.66 0.44 -10.78
C LYS A 168 7.67 -0.92 -11.49
N ILE A 169 8.30 -1.94 -10.90
CA ILE A 169 8.34 -3.28 -11.48
C ILE A 169 6.91 -3.83 -11.69
N TYR A 170 6.04 -3.71 -10.68
CA TYR A 170 4.67 -4.20 -10.79
C TYR A 170 3.86 -3.47 -11.87
N ASP A 171 4.01 -2.14 -12.00
CA ASP A 171 3.31 -1.39 -13.05
C ASP A 171 3.88 -1.67 -14.44
N ASP A 172 5.21 -1.81 -14.58
CA ASP A 172 5.87 -2.16 -15.85
C ASP A 172 5.45 -3.56 -16.34
N VAL A 173 5.33 -4.54 -15.42
CA VAL A 173 5.02 -5.93 -15.76
C VAL A 173 3.52 -6.16 -15.93
N PHE A 174 2.70 -5.66 -14.99
CA PHE A 174 1.28 -6.01 -14.90
C PHE A 174 0.33 -4.84 -15.16
N GLN A 175 0.83 -3.60 -15.23
CA GLN A 175 0.04 -2.38 -15.36
C GLN A 175 -1.05 -2.26 -14.29
N CYS A 176 -0.71 -2.66 -13.06
CA CYS A 176 -1.58 -2.81 -11.91
C CYS A 176 -2.55 -1.64 -11.69
N THR A 177 -3.72 -1.97 -11.15
CA THR A 177 -4.64 -1.01 -10.54
C THR A 177 -4.76 -1.29 -9.05
N PRO A 178 -4.84 -0.27 -8.18
CA PRO A 178 -4.72 1.17 -8.48
C PRO A 178 -3.27 1.63 -8.80
N ASN A 179 -3.11 2.77 -9.48
CA ASN A 179 -1.79 3.40 -9.77
C ASN A 179 -1.89 4.93 -9.95
N GLU A 180 -0.75 5.61 -10.05
CA GLU A 180 -0.67 7.09 -10.11
C GLU A 180 -1.13 7.71 -11.44
N TYR A 181 -1.29 6.90 -12.49
CA TYR A 181 -1.55 7.36 -13.86
C TYR A 181 -3.04 7.39 -14.19
N ILE A 182 -3.84 6.54 -13.56
CA ILE A 182 -5.29 6.46 -13.82
C ILE A 182 -6.02 7.43 -12.90
N ARG A 183 -6.16 8.68 -13.36
CA ARG A 183 -6.76 9.76 -12.57
C ARG A 183 -8.26 9.94 -12.74
N SER A 184 -8.86 9.29 -13.75
CA SER A 184 -10.30 9.37 -14.03
C SER A 184 -10.94 8.03 -14.39
N LYS A 185 -12.26 7.92 -14.24
CA LYS A 185 -13.07 6.76 -14.66
C LYS A 185 -12.94 6.53 -16.17
N ASN A 186 -12.88 7.61 -16.96
CA ASN A 186 -12.68 7.51 -18.40
C ASN A 186 -11.30 6.90 -18.73
N ALA A 187 -10.22 7.39 -18.09
CA ALA A 187 -8.89 6.83 -18.27
C ALA A 187 -8.84 5.34 -17.88
N PHE A 188 -9.51 4.98 -16.78
CA PHE A 188 -9.65 3.59 -16.36
C PHE A 188 -10.36 2.74 -17.43
N ARG A 189 -11.51 3.20 -17.95
CA ARG A 189 -12.27 2.47 -18.99
C ARG A 189 -11.47 2.26 -20.26
N ILE A 190 -10.75 3.29 -20.72
CA ILE A 190 -9.87 3.21 -21.89
C ILE A 190 -8.77 2.17 -21.65
N LYS A 191 -8.08 2.24 -20.51
CA LYS A 191 -7.01 1.29 -20.16
C LYS A 191 -7.53 -0.15 -20.10
N MET A 192 -8.68 -0.37 -19.47
CA MET A 192 -9.29 -1.71 -19.40
C MET A 192 -9.69 -2.25 -20.77
N SER A 193 -10.22 -1.42 -21.67
CA SER A 193 -10.52 -1.83 -23.05
C SER A 193 -9.24 -2.25 -23.78
N GLN A 194 -8.18 -1.46 -23.68
CA GLN A 194 -6.89 -1.75 -24.32
C GLN A 194 -6.27 -3.06 -23.80
N LEU A 195 -6.37 -3.33 -22.50
CA LEU A 195 -5.87 -4.58 -21.92
C LEU A 195 -6.67 -5.79 -22.38
N ARG A 196 -8.01 -5.69 -22.40
CA ARG A 196 -8.90 -6.74 -22.89
C ARG A 196 -8.57 -7.10 -24.34
N ASP A 197 -8.40 -6.09 -25.19
CA ASP A 197 -8.14 -6.30 -26.62
C ASP A 197 -6.74 -6.91 -26.87
N LYS A 198 -5.75 -6.64 -26.00
CA LYS A 198 -4.39 -7.20 -26.08
C LYS A 198 -4.27 -8.64 -25.56
N MET A 199 -4.95 -8.97 -24.46
CA MET A 199 -4.74 -10.25 -23.76
C MET A 199 -5.68 -11.36 -24.24
N GLY A 200 -6.81 -11.03 -24.86
CA GLY A 200 -7.72 -12.02 -25.44
C GLY A 200 -8.50 -12.88 -24.43
N TYR A 201 -8.36 -12.63 -23.13
CA TYR A 201 -9.20 -13.18 -22.07
C TYR A 201 -9.90 -12.08 -21.28
N THR A 202 -11.11 -12.40 -20.80
CA THR A 202 -12.03 -11.50 -20.11
C THR A 202 -11.84 -11.47 -18.60
N THR A 203 -10.83 -12.13 -18.04
CA THR A 203 -10.63 -12.12 -16.60
C THR A 203 -10.23 -10.71 -16.17
N ILE A 204 -11.19 -10.05 -15.53
CA ILE A 204 -11.11 -8.77 -14.84
C ILE A 204 -10.09 -8.82 -13.68
N ASP A 205 -9.45 -9.97 -13.42
CA ASP A 205 -8.40 -10.15 -12.40
C ASP A 205 -7.06 -9.55 -12.86
N PHE A 206 -7.03 -8.22 -12.77
CA PHE A 206 -6.01 -7.21 -12.46
C PHE A 206 -4.50 -7.54 -12.39
N GLY A 207 -4.02 -8.65 -12.94
CA GLY A 207 -2.64 -9.04 -12.68
C GLY A 207 -2.02 -10.11 -13.55
N VAL A 208 -2.56 -10.49 -14.71
CA VAL A 208 -1.87 -11.45 -15.58
C VAL A 208 -0.75 -10.75 -16.36
N ALA A 209 0.49 -11.24 -16.27
CA ALA A 209 1.60 -10.69 -17.06
C ALA A 209 1.47 -11.08 -18.54
N PRO A 210 1.90 -10.21 -19.48
CA PRO A 210 2.06 -10.61 -20.88
C PRO A 210 3.14 -11.70 -21.00
N ARG A 211 3.14 -12.45 -22.12
CA ARG A 211 4.16 -13.49 -22.36
C ARG A 211 5.57 -12.92 -22.55
N ILE A 212 5.66 -11.76 -23.20
CA ILE A 212 6.90 -11.03 -23.47
C ILE A 212 6.62 -9.56 -23.17
N LEU A 213 7.52 -8.91 -22.43
CA LEU A 213 7.51 -7.47 -22.26
C LEU A 213 8.28 -6.82 -23.38
N THR A 214 7.66 -5.85 -24.06
CA THR A 214 8.31 -5.08 -25.12
C THR A 214 8.52 -3.65 -24.63
N THR A 215 9.76 -3.28 -24.32
CA THR A 215 10.12 -1.89 -24.00
C THR A 215 10.72 -1.22 -25.22
N ARG A 216 10.41 0.06 -25.40
CA ARG A 216 11.00 0.90 -26.46
C ARG A 216 12.02 1.83 -25.81
N GLU A 217 13.29 1.56 -26.04
CA GLU A 217 14.41 2.44 -25.66
C GLU A 217 15.15 2.84 -26.95
N ASP A 218 15.34 4.14 -27.16
CA ASP A 218 16.13 4.71 -28.26
C ASP A 218 15.82 4.17 -29.67
N GLY A 219 14.55 3.91 -29.97
CA GLY A 219 14.09 3.40 -31.28
C GLY A 219 14.28 1.89 -31.48
N HIS A 220 14.88 1.19 -30.53
CA HIS A 220 14.99 -0.27 -30.53
C HIS A 220 13.95 -0.89 -29.59
N SER A 221 13.30 -1.97 -30.06
CA SER A 221 12.38 -2.74 -29.23
C SER A 221 13.16 -3.83 -28.51
N LYS A 222 13.18 -3.79 -27.18
CA LYS A 222 13.80 -4.82 -26.34
C LYS A 222 12.72 -5.74 -25.80
N GLU A 223 12.87 -7.03 -26.04
CA GLU A 223 12.01 -8.05 -25.49
C GLU A 223 12.62 -8.63 -24.22
N GLN A 224 11.82 -8.74 -23.16
CA GLN A 224 12.26 -9.27 -21.87
C GLN A 224 11.22 -10.24 -21.30
N ASP A 225 11.70 -11.32 -20.67
CA ASP A 225 10.85 -12.23 -19.90
C ASP A 225 10.35 -11.51 -18.63
N PRO A 226 9.02 -11.38 -18.42
CA PRO A 226 8.47 -10.80 -17.21
C PRO A 226 9.00 -11.44 -15.92
N LEU A 227 9.30 -12.74 -15.91
CA LEU A 227 9.82 -13.41 -14.72
C LEU A 227 11.20 -12.87 -14.32
N GLU A 228 12.06 -12.55 -15.29
CA GLU A 228 13.39 -12.02 -15.00
C GLU A 228 13.31 -10.60 -14.40
N VAL A 229 12.34 -9.79 -14.84
CA VAL A 229 12.07 -8.48 -14.23
C VAL A 229 11.55 -8.67 -12.80
N LEU A 230 10.62 -9.60 -12.60
CA LEU A 230 10.00 -9.83 -11.30
C LEU A 230 10.98 -10.36 -10.24
N LYS A 231 12.05 -11.06 -10.63
CA LYS A 231 13.12 -11.47 -9.70
C LYS A 231 13.83 -10.29 -9.01
N CYS A 232 13.69 -9.07 -9.54
CA CYS A 232 14.22 -7.87 -8.91
C CYS A 232 13.35 -7.34 -7.76
N VAL A 233 12.10 -7.80 -7.63
CA VAL A 233 11.20 -7.44 -6.52
C VAL A 233 11.78 -7.96 -5.20
N LYS A 234 11.76 -7.13 -4.17
CA LYS A 234 12.20 -7.50 -2.81
C LYS A 234 11.06 -7.32 -1.82
N GLY A 235 10.71 -8.40 -1.14
CA GLY A 235 9.56 -8.40 -0.23
C GLY A 235 8.27 -8.05 -0.95
N ASN A 236 7.39 -7.35 -0.23
CA ASN A 236 6.00 -7.16 -0.64
C ASN A 236 5.60 -5.68 -0.66
N VAL A 237 6.40 -4.78 -0.09
CA VAL A 237 6.04 -3.37 0.06
C VAL A 237 5.97 -2.64 -1.29
N VAL A 238 4.91 -1.86 -1.49
CA VAL A 238 4.70 -0.99 -2.65
C VAL A 238 4.14 0.36 -2.20
N CYS A 239 4.38 1.43 -2.95
CA CYS A 239 3.84 2.74 -2.70
C CYS A 239 2.31 2.73 -2.79
N PHE A 240 1.65 3.46 -1.89
CA PHE A 240 0.21 3.67 -1.98
C PHE A 240 -0.09 4.72 -3.07
N PRO A 241 -0.99 4.45 -4.04
CA PRO A 241 -1.21 5.33 -5.17
C PRO A 241 -2.13 6.51 -4.80
N LEU A 242 -1.54 7.69 -4.62
CA LEU A 242 -2.22 8.88 -4.10
C LEU A 242 -3.08 9.59 -5.16
N GLU A 243 -2.70 9.47 -6.43
CA GLU A 243 -3.33 10.15 -7.57
C GLU A 243 -4.42 9.32 -8.27
N PHE A 244 -4.60 8.06 -7.86
CA PHE A 244 -5.59 7.18 -8.50
C PHE A 244 -7.02 7.73 -8.34
N MET A 245 -7.75 7.91 -9.44
CA MET A 245 -9.09 8.50 -9.45
C MET A 245 -9.15 9.89 -8.77
N ARG A 246 -8.09 10.68 -8.85
CA ARG A 246 -8.04 12.02 -8.24
C ARG A 246 -9.06 12.99 -8.83
N ASP A 247 -9.32 12.88 -10.13
CA ASP A 247 -10.17 13.83 -10.85
C ASP A 247 -11.66 13.42 -10.80
N GLU A 248 -12.00 12.43 -9.96
CA GLU A 248 -13.34 11.86 -9.83
C GLU A 248 -13.93 12.16 -8.46
N ASP A 249 -15.25 12.39 -8.45
CA ASP A 249 -16.02 12.36 -7.22
C ASP A 249 -16.31 10.91 -6.83
N LEU A 250 -15.65 10.46 -5.77
CA LEU A 250 -15.78 9.12 -5.21
C LEU A 250 -16.84 9.03 -4.11
N ARG A 251 -17.53 10.12 -3.79
CA ARG A 251 -18.58 10.11 -2.76
C ARG A 251 -19.64 9.06 -3.09
N PRO A 252 -20.24 8.42 -2.08
CA PRO A 252 -21.47 7.64 -2.27
C PRO A 252 -22.54 8.58 -2.83
N MET A 253 -23.01 8.33 -4.06
CA MET A 253 -24.03 9.18 -4.69
C MET A 253 -25.42 8.61 -4.40
N PHE A 254 -26.33 9.45 -3.91
CA PHE A 254 -27.74 9.09 -3.66
C PHE A 254 -28.54 8.74 -4.93
N HIS A 255 -28.00 9.00 -6.11
CA HIS A 255 -28.65 8.75 -7.41
C HIS A 255 -28.40 7.36 -8.01
N GLU A 256 -27.51 6.57 -7.42
CA GLU A 256 -27.46 5.13 -7.68
C GLU A 256 -28.55 4.50 -6.80
N GLY A 257 -29.42 3.64 -7.34
CA GLY A 257 -30.51 2.99 -6.58
C GLY A 257 -30.05 2.12 -5.40
N GLU A 258 -28.76 2.18 -5.08
CA GLU A 258 -27.95 1.39 -4.15
C GLU A 258 -27.69 2.11 -2.81
N PHE A 259 -27.99 3.41 -2.66
CA PHE A 259 -27.70 4.18 -1.44
C PHE A 259 -28.96 4.74 -0.75
N TYR A 260 -29.66 3.86 -0.02
CA TYR A 260 -30.52 4.26 1.12
C TYR A 260 -29.79 4.13 2.47
N THR A 261 -28.48 3.89 2.46
CA THR A 261 -27.66 3.69 3.67
C THR A 261 -27.04 5.01 4.14
N SER A 262 -27.03 5.23 5.46
CA SER A 262 -26.40 6.43 6.05
C SER A 262 -24.91 6.51 5.70
N PRO A 263 -24.35 7.70 5.40
CA PRO A 263 -22.91 7.87 5.15
C PRO A 263 -22.03 7.27 6.26
N GLU A 264 -22.53 7.25 7.49
CA GLU A 264 -21.88 6.66 8.67
C GLU A 264 -21.50 5.18 8.51
N VAL A 265 -22.14 4.46 7.59
CA VAL A 265 -21.80 3.08 7.24
C VAL A 265 -20.38 2.97 6.64
N PHE A 266 -19.86 4.05 6.08
CA PHE A 266 -18.57 4.07 5.38
C PHE A 266 -17.50 4.93 6.07
N HIS A 267 -17.85 5.54 7.22
CA HIS A 267 -16.95 6.37 8.03
C HIS A 267 -16.03 5.54 8.92
#